data_AF-W2GHN3-F1
#
_entry.id   AF-W2GHN3-F1
#
_cell.length_a   1.000
_cell.length_b   1.000
_cell.length_c   1.000
_cell.angle_alpha   90.00
_cell.angle_beta   90.00
_cell.angle_gamma   90.00
#
_symmetry.space_group_name_H-M   'P 1'
#
loop_
_entity.id
_entity.type
_entity.pdbx_description
1 polymer ?
#
loop_
_entity_poly.entity_id
_entity_poly.type
_entity_poly.pdbx_seq_one_letter_code
_entity_poly.pdbx_strand_id
1 'polypeptide(L)'
;MARKRRANEMNNAEEAEADHHSPAAEETKPTNEEPKEANDNSSVSSQEGSTEPQPEPYRKKLKEGEPGTLTGRPLRLYADGIFDLFHFGHAKALQQCKEAYPNTYLLVGCCSDEITHKLKGRTVMTDKERYESLRHCKWVDEVVEDAPWVLSDEFLEKHKIDYVCHDALPYSDASGEASEGDVYARIKAMGKFLETRRTDGISTSDLIIRIIAEYDTFIRRNLARGYSGKDMNVPFIKEKSIKFDMAVDKVRNDVDGFVHKWMNKADEMQHNFLELFSKEGRLRTSFRKRRKIIKERLSERMSEMAREGLC
;
A
#
# COMPACT_ATOMS: atom_id res chain seq x y z
N MET A 1 8.07 -55.67 18.74
CA MET A 1 9.54 -55.84 18.80
C MET A 1 10.21 -54.68 18.05
N ALA A 2 11.28 -54.12 18.63
CA ALA A 2 12.32 -53.23 18.08
C ALA A 2 11.87 -51.95 17.30
N ARG A 3 11.82 -50.74 17.88
CA ARG A 3 12.93 -49.83 18.29
C ARG A 3 14.06 -49.68 17.27
N LYS A 4 14.18 -48.49 16.66
CA LYS A 4 15.47 -47.94 16.22
C LYS A 4 15.58 -46.47 16.66
N ARG A 5 16.21 -46.29 17.82
CA ARG A 5 16.81 -45.04 18.31
C ARG A 5 18.14 -44.84 17.57
N ARG A 6 18.49 -43.61 17.22
CA ARG A 6 19.89 -43.17 17.11
C ARG A 6 20.03 -41.88 17.90
N ALA A 7 20.71 -42.01 19.03
CA ALA A 7 21.25 -40.93 19.83
C ALA A 7 22.60 -40.51 19.22
N ASN A 8 22.94 -39.24 19.34
CA ASN A 8 24.32 -38.78 19.32
C ASN A 8 24.40 -37.67 20.39
N GLU A 9 25.08 -37.97 21.48
CA GLU A 9 25.49 -37.05 22.55
C GLU A 9 27.02 -36.89 22.49
N MET A 10 27.50 -35.85 23.19
CA MET A 10 28.90 -35.53 23.56
C MET A 10 29.61 -34.61 22.53
N ASN A 11 30.17 -33.43 22.87
CA ASN A 11 30.70 -32.92 24.14
C ASN A 11 30.66 -31.38 24.24
N ASN A 12 30.64 -30.91 25.49
CA ASN A 12 30.94 -29.56 25.98
C ASN A 12 32.37 -29.10 25.64
N ALA A 13 32.54 -27.78 25.46
CA ALA A 13 33.71 -27.03 25.89
C ALA A 13 33.28 -25.58 26.19
N GLU A 14 33.44 -25.18 27.45
CA GLU A 14 33.45 -23.80 27.95
C GLU A 14 34.72 -23.09 27.47
N GLU A 15 34.63 -21.81 27.10
CA GLU A 15 35.69 -20.84 27.35
C GLU A 15 35.10 -19.42 27.38
N ALA A 16 35.59 -18.62 28.31
CA ALA A 16 35.11 -17.31 28.72
C ALA A 16 36.10 -16.19 28.36
N GLU A 17 35.64 -14.94 28.55
CA GLU A 17 36.38 -13.66 28.58
C GLU A 17 36.75 -13.04 27.21
N ALA A 18 36.76 -11.73 26.97
CA ALA A 18 36.80 -10.56 27.86
C ALA A 18 36.23 -9.29 27.18
N ASP A 19 35.87 -8.33 28.03
CA ASP A 19 35.58 -6.92 27.78
C ASP A 19 36.62 -6.17 26.93
N HIS A 20 36.17 -5.17 26.16
CA HIS A 20 36.89 -3.89 26.11
C HIS A 20 35.96 -2.72 25.83
N HIS A 21 36.07 -1.74 26.72
CA HIS A 21 35.33 -0.49 26.81
C HIS A 21 36.21 0.68 26.29
N SER A 22 35.67 1.48 25.35
CA SER A 22 35.85 2.95 25.15
C SER A 22 37.28 3.53 24.92
N PRO A 23 37.49 4.81 24.49
CA PRO A 23 36.58 5.97 24.51
C PRO A 23 36.58 6.90 23.27
N ALA A 24 35.76 7.95 23.40
CA ALA A 24 35.45 9.06 22.49
C ALA A 24 36.62 10.00 22.15
N ALA A 25 36.47 10.76 21.06
CA ALA A 25 37.07 12.09 20.89
C ALA A 25 36.22 12.98 19.98
N GLU A 26 36.23 14.26 20.34
CA GLU A 26 35.36 15.37 20.00
C GLU A 26 36.03 16.32 18.98
N GLU A 27 35.20 17.00 18.18
CA GLU A 27 35.39 18.29 17.47
C GLU A 27 36.65 18.61 16.62
N THR A 28 36.43 19.05 15.37
CA THR A 28 36.78 20.41 14.90
C THR A 28 36.37 20.68 13.43
N LYS A 29 35.66 21.79 13.21
CA LYS A 29 35.53 22.54 11.94
C LYS A 29 36.80 23.40 11.75
N PRO A 30 37.23 23.75 10.51
CA PRO A 30 36.80 25.04 9.94
C PRO A 30 36.76 25.19 8.39
N THR A 31 35.92 26.16 7.98
CA THR A 31 36.06 27.17 6.89
C THR A 31 36.09 26.82 5.38
N ASN A 32 35.03 27.30 4.71
CA ASN A 32 34.90 28.04 3.43
C ASN A 32 36.05 28.09 2.41
N GLU A 33 35.73 27.75 1.16
CA GLU A 33 35.95 28.60 -0.04
C GLU A 33 35.11 28.09 -1.23
N GLU A 34 34.42 29.00 -1.93
CA GLU A 34 33.64 28.76 -3.17
C GLU A 34 34.55 28.63 -4.41
N PRO A 35 34.05 28.06 -5.54
CA PRO A 35 33.63 28.97 -6.61
C PRO A 35 32.43 28.51 -7.50
N LYS A 36 31.55 29.49 -7.75
CA LYS A 36 30.91 29.90 -9.03
C LYS A 36 30.21 28.88 -9.95
N GLU A 37 28.87 29.00 -9.93
CA GLU A 37 27.87 29.05 -11.00
C GLU A 37 28.15 28.42 -12.39
N ALA A 38 27.27 27.48 -12.77
CA ALA A 38 26.70 27.42 -14.11
C ALA A 38 25.19 27.09 -14.01
N ASN A 39 24.38 28.03 -14.49
CA ASN A 39 22.92 27.95 -14.66
C ASN A 39 22.50 26.77 -15.55
N ASP A 40 21.51 25.98 -15.12
CA ASP A 40 20.47 25.53 -16.05
C ASP A 40 19.12 25.35 -15.35
N ASN A 41 18.08 25.76 -16.07
CA ASN A 41 16.78 26.18 -15.59
C ASN A 41 15.78 25.01 -15.70
N SER A 42 15.29 24.46 -14.59
CA SER A 42 14.02 23.73 -14.60
C SER A 42 13.29 23.91 -13.27
N SER A 43 12.38 24.88 -13.28
CA SER A 43 11.49 25.23 -12.18
C SER A 43 10.49 24.10 -11.92
N VAL A 44 10.82 23.19 -11.01
CA VAL A 44 9.81 22.43 -10.26
C VAL A 44 9.55 23.20 -8.98
N SER A 45 8.41 23.89 -8.91
CA SER A 45 7.94 24.52 -7.68
C SER A 45 7.60 23.44 -6.67
N SER A 46 8.57 23.03 -5.87
CA SER A 46 8.32 22.37 -4.59
C SER A 46 7.82 23.45 -3.63
N GLN A 47 6.50 23.66 -3.60
CA GLN A 47 5.88 24.28 -2.45
C GLN A 47 6.08 23.36 -1.25
N GLU A 48 7.14 23.61 -0.49
CA GLU A 48 7.22 23.19 0.90
C GLU A 48 6.06 23.85 1.64
N GLY A 49 4.96 23.11 1.76
CA GLY A 49 3.85 23.50 2.62
C GLY A 49 4.40 23.60 4.04
N SER A 50 4.49 24.82 4.54
CA SER A 50 4.68 25.10 5.97
C SER A 50 3.50 24.50 6.71
N THR A 51 3.63 23.28 7.22
CA THR A 51 2.69 22.72 8.20
C THR A 51 2.86 23.51 9.48
N GLU A 52 2.02 24.53 9.68
CA GLU A 52 1.83 25.11 11.00
C GLU A 52 1.47 23.96 11.97
N PRO A 53 2.09 23.92 13.16
CA PRO A 53 1.77 22.91 14.15
C PRO A 53 0.30 23.08 14.55
N GLN A 54 -0.51 22.06 14.30
CA GLN A 54 -1.90 22.04 14.71
C GLN A 54 -1.99 22.26 16.24
N PRO A 55 -2.95 23.07 16.73
CA PRO A 55 -3.07 23.37 18.15
C PRO A 55 -3.37 22.09 18.93
N GLU A 56 -2.60 21.83 20.00
CA GLU A 56 -2.76 20.64 20.84
C GLU A 56 -4.21 20.49 21.34
N PRO A 57 -4.79 19.27 21.32
CA PRO A 57 -6.14 19.05 21.80
C PRO A 57 -6.29 19.57 23.23
N TYR A 58 -7.42 20.23 23.52
CA TYR A 58 -7.66 20.77 24.85
C TYR A 58 -7.61 19.65 25.91
N ARG A 59 -6.91 19.93 27.01
CA ARG A 59 -6.85 19.09 28.22
C ARG A 59 -7.13 19.96 29.43
N LYS A 60 -8.02 19.50 30.31
CA LYS A 60 -8.31 20.20 31.56
C LYS A 60 -7.07 20.15 32.45
N LYS A 61 -6.59 21.29 32.94
CA LYS A 61 -5.53 21.29 33.96
C LYS A 61 -6.08 20.77 35.28
N LEU A 62 -5.43 19.74 35.82
CA LEU A 62 -5.79 19.13 37.10
C LEU A 62 -5.04 19.81 38.26
N LYS A 63 -5.66 19.85 39.43
CA LYS A 63 -5.00 20.26 40.69
C LYS A 63 -4.53 19.03 41.45
N GLU A 64 -3.44 19.17 42.22
CA GLU A 64 -2.91 18.08 43.04
C GLU A 64 -4.01 17.47 43.95
N GLY A 65 -4.09 16.15 43.99
CA GLY A 65 -5.13 15.40 44.69
C GLY A 65 -6.39 15.11 43.86
N GLU A 66 -6.60 15.77 42.71
CA GLU A 66 -7.69 15.43 41.79
C GLU A 66 -7.40 14.11 41.04
N PRO A 67 -8.45 13.35 40.63
CA PRO A 67 -8.28 12.17 39.78
C PRO A 67 -7.45 12.48 38.53
N GLY A 68 -6.47 11.62 38.21
CA GLY A 68 -5.54 11.82 37.09
C GLY A 68 -4.19 12.42 37.47
N THR A 69 -4.08 13.00 38.67
CA THR A 69 -2.79 13.41 39.26
C THR A 69 -2.05 12.24 39.90
N LEU A 70 -0.75 12.41 40.17
CA LEU A 70 0.09 11.38 40.79
C LEU A 70 -0.35 11.04 42.22
N THR A 71 -0.95 11.98 42.94
CA THR A 71 -1.47 11.77 44.30
C THR A 71 -2.95 11.37 44.34
N GLY A 72 -3.69 11.61 43.26
CA GLY A 72 -5.09 11.22 43.12
C GLY A 72 -5.29 9.77 42.71
N ARG A 73 -6.56 9.33 42.68
CA ARG A 73 -6.91 8.05 42.03
C ARG A 73 -6.64 8.11 40.52
N PRO A 74 -6.44 6.96 39.84
CA PRO A 74 -6.37 6.94 38.39
C PRO A 74 -7.64 7.53 37.76
N LEU A 75 -7.44 8.34 36.72
CA LEU A 75 -8.52 8.81 35.86
C LEU A 75 -8.90 7.69 34.90
N ARG A 76 -10.18 7.33 34.87
CA ARG A 76 -10.70 6.25 34.04
C ARG A 76 -11.14 6.82 32.70
N LEU A 77 -10.31 6.61 31.69
CA LEU A 77 -10.59 7.01 30.32
C LEU A 77 -11.17 5.84 29.55
N TYR A 78 -12.09 6.13 28.64
CA TYR A 78 -12.68 5.15 27.75
C TYR A 78 -12.42 5.54 26.30
N ALA A 79 -11.87 4.63 25.49
CA ALA A 79 -11.76 4.80 24.05
C ALA A 79 -12.47 3.64 23.37
N ASP A 80 -13.24 3.90 22.33
CA ASP A 80 -13.99 2.90 21.59
C ASP A 80 -13.61 2.86 20.11
N GLY A 81 -13.96 1.73 19.49
CA GLY A 81 -13.74 1.53 18.08
C GLY A 81 -13.98 0.10 17.63
N ILE A 82 -13.76 -0.10 16.34
CA ILE A 82 -13.86 -1.44 15.73
C ILE A 82 -12.52 -2.17 15.87
N PHE A 83 -11.41 -1.46 15.68
CA PHE A 83 -10.05 -2.01 15.78
C PHE A 83 -9.76 -3.16 14.81
N ASP A 84 -10.43 -3.19 13.65
CA ASP A 84 -10.18 -4.16 12.59
C ASP A 84 -8.81 -3.93 11.92
N LEU A 85 -8.12 -5.03 11.60
CA LEU A 85 -6.71 -5.02 11.19
C LEU A 85 -5.85 -4.13 12.09
N PHE A 86 -5.82 -4.43 13.40
CA PHE A 86 -5.21 -3.56 14.40
C PHE A 86 -3.79 -3.11 14.00
N HIS A 87 -3.62 -1.80 13.80
CA HIS A 87 -2.42 -1.20 13.24
C HIS A 87 -1.92 -0.03 14.09
N PHE A 88 -0.72 0.48 13.78
CA PHE A 88 -0.07 1.52 14.58
C PHE A 88 -0.88 2.83 14.68
N GLY A 89 -1.75 3.13 13.72
CA GLY A 89 -2.71 4.25 13.85
C GLY A 89 -3.66 4.11 15.05
N HIS A 90 -4.19 2.91 15.31
CA HIS A 90 -5.01 2.65 16.50
C HIS A 90 -4.16 2.74 17.76
N ALA A 91 -2.98 2.09 17.76
CA ALA A 91 -2.08 2.11 18.92
C ALA A 91 -1.65 3.53 19.32
N LYS A 92 -1.37 4.41 18.35
CA LYS A 92 -1.04 5.83 18.60
C LYS A 92 -2.22 6.64 19.11
N ALA A 93 -3.44 6.33 18.68
CA ALA A 93 -4.64 6.97 19.25
C ALA A 93 -4.81 6.57 20.73
N LEU A 94 -4.67 5.26 21.04
CA LEU A 94 -4.73 4.76 22.41
C LEU A 94 -3.58 5.28 23.28
N GLN A 95 -2.39 5.47 22.71
CA GLN A 95 -1.28 6.15 23.38
C GLN A 95 -1.66 7.56 23.82
N GLN A 96 -2.24 8.37 22.92
CA GLN A 96 -2.69 9.72 23.24
C GLN A 96 -3.72 9.74 24.38
N CYS A 97 -4.60 8.73 24.45
CA CYS A 97 -5.51 8.57 25.58
C CYS A 97 -4.74 8.27 26.87
N LYS A 98 -3.87 7.26 26.86
CA LYS A 98 -3.13 6.79 28.05
C LYS A 98 -2.20 7.86 28.61
N GLU A 99 -1.58 8.66 27.75
CA GLU A 99 -0.65 9.72 28.11
C GLU A 99 -1.33 11.07 28.37
N ALA A 100 -2.67 11.17 28.23
CA ALA A 100 -3.40 12.42 28.41
C ALA A 100 -3.25 13.00 29.83
N TYR A 101 -3.10 12.13 30.84
CA TYR A 101 -2.86 12.52 32.23
C TYR A 101 -1.83 11.60 32.90
N PRO A 102 -1.09 12.09 33.91
CA PRO A 102 -0.03 11.31 34.59
C PRO A 102 -0.48 9.98 35.19
N ASN A 103 -1.70 9.92 35.72
CA ASN A 103 -2.26 8.73 36.37
C ASN A 103 -3.55 8.30 35.68
N THR A 104 -3.43 7.51 34.62
CA THR A 104 -4.53 7.14 33.73
C THR A 104 -4.76 5.63 33.72
N TYR A 105 -6.03 5.21 33.78
CA TYR A 105 -6.50 3.85 33.52
C TYR A 105 -7.38 3.87 32.26
N LEU A 106 -6.93 3.22 31.19
CA LEU A 106 -7.56 3.22 29.89
C LEU A 106 -8.35 1.93 29.67
N LEU A 107 -9.67 2.08 29.64
CA LEU A 107 -10.60 1.10 29.13
C LEU A 107 -10.72 1.26 27.62
N VAL A 108 -10.68 0.15 26.89
CA VAL A 108 -10.91 0.16 25.44
C VAL A 108 -12.10 -0.71 25.09
N GLY A 109 -13.17 -0.08 24.61
CA GLY A 109 -14.38 -0.75 24.15
C GLY A 109 -14.28 -1.17 22.70
N CYS A 110 -14.58 -2.44 22.42
CA CYS A 110 -14.55 -2.98 21.07
C CYS A 110 -15.94 -3.49 20.66
N CYS A 111 -16.48 -2.90 19.60
CA CYS A 111 -17.79 -3.27 19.06
C CYS A 111 -17.80 -4.73 18.57
N SER A 112 -18.88 -5.48 18.82
CA SER A 112 -19.07 -6.83 18.29
C SER A 112 -19.26 -6.84 16.76
N ASP A 113 -19.07 -8.00 16.14
CA ASP A 113 -19.26 -8.13 14.69
C ASP A 113 -20.73 -7.85 14.29
N GLU A 114 -21.69 -8.25 15.11
CA GLU A 114 -23.12 -8.04 14.87
C GLU A 114 -23.46 -6.56 14.69
N ILE A 115 -23.10 -5.72 15.67
CA ILE A 115 -23.41 -4.29 15.60
C ILE A 115 -22.59 -3.59 14.52
N THR A 116 -21.34 -4.01 14.34
CA THR A 116 -20.44 -3.41 13.35
C THR A 116 -20.95 -3.66 11.92
N HIS A 117 -21.37 -4.89 11.62
CA HIS A 117 -21.89 -5.24 10.30
C HIS A 117 -23.23 -4.57 10.02
N LYS A 118 -24.04 -4.34 11.06
CA LYS A 118 -25.32 -3.62 10.94
C LYS A 118 -25.15 -2.13 10.70
N LEU A 119 -24.21 -1.47 11.38
CA LEU A 119 -24.16 0.00 11.46
C LEU A 119 -23.00 0.64 10.69
N LYS A 120 -21.99 -0.12 10.27
CA LYS A 120 -20.81 0.41 9.58
C LYS A 120 -20.43 -0.36 8.34
N GLY A 121 -20.28 -1.68 8.46
CA GLY A 121 -19.81 -2.53 7.38
C GLY A 121 -19.08 -3.77 7.86
N ARG A 122 -18.55 -4.53 6.90
CA ARG A 122 -17.88 -5.80 7.15
C ARG A 122 -16.51 -5.59 7.80
N THR A 123 -16.14 -6.51 8.68
CA THR A 123 -14.81 -6.65 9.27
C THR A 123 -14.04 -7.79 8.60
N VAL A 124 -12.72 -7.65 8.53
CA VAL A 124 -11.81 -8.73 8.10
C VAL A 124 -11.53 -9.68 9.26
N MET A 125 -11.22 -9.12 10.43
CA MET A 125 -11.01 -9.87 11.67
C MET A 125 -12.33 -10.04 12.42
N THR A 126 -12.51 -11.21 13.03
CA THR A 126 -13.61 -11.48 13.96
C THR A 126 -13.50 -10.61 15.20
N ASP A 127 -14.61 -10.36 15.89
CA ASP A 127 -14.64 -9.64 17.16
C ASP A 127 -13.65 -10.20 18.19
N LYS A 128 -13.59 -11.52 18.35
CA LYS A 128 -12.64 -12.20 19.24
C LYS A 128 -11.18 -11.91 18.92
N GLU A 129 -10.81 -11.92 17.63
CA GLU A 129 -9.44 -11.61 17.21
C GLU A 129 -9.12 -10.11 17.44
N ARG A 130 -10.10 -9.23 17.27
CA ARG A 130 -9.96 -7.80 17.56
C ARG A 130 -9.82 -7.56 19.07
N TYR A 131 -10.59 -8.26 19.90
CA TYR A 131 -10.45 -8.21 21.36
C TYR A 131 -9.05 -8.65 21.80
N GLU A 132 -8.54 -9.75 21.24
CA GLU A 132 -7.19 -10.23 21.57
C GLU A 132 -6.10 -9.28 21.11
N SER A 133 -6.25 -8.67 19.93
CA SER A 133 -5.32 -7.66 19.42
C SER A 133 -5.19 -6.46 20.39
N LEU A 134 -6.30 -6.04 21.00
CA LEU A 134 -6.31 -4.95 21.98
C LEU A 134 -5.64 -5.33 23.30
N ARG A 135 -5.79 -6.58 23.77
CA ARG A 135 -5.12 -7.07 24.99
C ARG A 135 -3.61 -7.01 24.90
N HIS A 136 -3.06 -7.09 23.69
CA HIS A 136 -1.63 -6.98 23.43
C HIS A 136 -1.16 -5.55 23.14
N CYS A 137 -2.05 -4.57 23.14
CA CYS A 137 -1.66 -3.18 22.99
C CYS A 137 -1.08 -2.65 24.30
N LYS A 138 0.18 -2.20 24.27
CA LYS A 138 0.93 -1.63 25.40
C LYS A 138 0.15 -0.60 26.24
N TRP A 139 -0.74 0.16 25.60
CA TRP A 139 -1.41 1.31 26.19
C TRP A 139 -2.73 0.96 26.89
N VAL A 140 -3.25 -0.25 26.69
CA VAL A 140 -4.57 -0.69 27.15
C VAL A 140 -4.46 -1.38 28.50
N ASP A 141 -5.30 -0.98 29.46
CA ASP A 141 -5.36 -1.64 30.77
C ASP A 141 -6.52 -2.64 30.86
N GLU A 142 -7.66 -2.33 30.23
CA GLU A 142 -8.87 -3.15 30.26
C GLU A 142 -9.55 -3.15 28.89
N VAL A 143 -9.94 -4.33 28.40
CA VAL A 143 -10.74 -4.45 27.17
C VAL A 143 -12.20 -4.70 27.55
N VAL A 144 -13.09 -3.85 27.05
CA VAL A 144 -14.55 -4.02 27.17
C VAL A 144 -15.07 -4.63 25.88
N GLU A 145 -15.40 -5.92 25.94
CA GLU A 145 -16.03 -6.64 24.82
C GLU A 145 -17.49 -6.21 24.63
N ASP A 146 -18.01 -6.44 23.43
CA ASP A 146 -19.38 -6.07 23.02
C ASP A 146 -19.77 -4.64 23.43
N ALA A 147 -18.87 -3.70 23.15
CA ALA A 147 -19.09 -2.30 23.47
C ALA A 147 -20.29 -1.73 22.71
N PRO A 148 -21.14 -0.90 23.35
CA PRO A 148 -22.32 -0.34 22.70
C PRO A 148 -21.93 0.69 21.63
N TRP A 149 -22.79 0.84 20.62
CA TRP A 149 -22.59 1.83 19.56
C TRP A 149 -22.78 3.27 20.03
N VAL A 150 -23.73 3.49 20.95
CA VAL A 150 -24.01 4.78 21.59
C VAL A 150 -23.86 4.61 23.10
N LEU A 151 -23.10 5.50 23.73
CA LEU A 151 -22.79 5.41 25.17
C LEU A 151 -23.97 5.90 26.01
N SER A 152 -24.53 5.00 26.83
CA SER A 152 -25.58 5.33 27.81
C SER A 152 -24.99 5.78 29.16
N ASP A 153 -25.78 6.48 29.97
CA ASP A 153 -25.37 6.86 31.34
C ASP A 153 -25.09 5.64 32.21
N GLU A 154 -25.92 4.59 32.06
CA GLU A 154 -25.75 3.33 32.76
C GLU A 154 -24.39 2.69 32.44
N PHE A 155 -23.95 2.77 31.18
CA PHE A 155 -22.64 2.28 30.78
C PHE A 155 -21.51 3.11 31.40
N LEU A 156 -21.62 4.44 31.34
CA LEU A 156 -20.63 5.34 31.95
C LEU A 156 -20.50 5.11 33.46
N GLU A 157 -21.62 4.93 34.17
CA GLU A 157 -21.63 4.71 35.60
C GLU A 157 -21.12 3.31 35.98
N LYS A 158 -21.56 2.27 35.27
CA LYS A 158 -21.09 0.88 35.46
C LYS A 158 -19.57 0.77 35.37
N HIS A 159 -18.96 1.42 34.36
CA HIS A 159 -17.52 1.37 34.14
C HIS A 159 -16.75 2.50 34.85
N LYS A 160 -17.46 3.42 35.53
CA LYS A 160 -16.94 4.60 36.23
C LYS A 160 -16.07 5.47 35.31
N ILE A 161 -16.57 5.77 34.12
CA ILE A 161 -15.86 6.50 33.07
C ILE A 161 -15.85 8.00 33.41
N ASP A 162 -14.65 8.57 33.53
CA ASP A 162 -14.44 10.00 33.77
C ASP A 162 -14.51 10.80 32.47
N TYR A 163 -13.82 10.33 31.43
CA TYR A 163 -13.82 10.93 30.09
C TYR A 163 -13.81 9.87 28.98
N VAL A 164 -14.33 10.24 27.81
CA VAL A 164 -14.32 9.44 26.58
C VAL A 164 -13.33 10.06 25.59
N CYS A 165 -12.51 9.23 24.96
CA CYS A 165 -11.48 9.64 24.03
C CYS A 165 -11.75 9.10 22.63
N HIS A 166 -11.88 9.99 21.65
CA HIS A 166 -12.00 9.64 20.23
C HIS A 166 -11.50 10.79 19.36
N ASP A 167 -11.36 10.60 18.04
CA ASP A 167 -11.08 11.72 17.15
C ASP A 167 -12.22 12.76 17.14
N ALA A 168 -11.89 14.01 16.79
CA ALA A 168 -12.81 15.14 16.89
C ALA A 168 -13.94 15.13 15.85
N LEU A 169 -13.84 14.28 14.80
CA LEU A 169 -14.80 14.28 13.71
C LEU A 169 -16.17 13.78 14.22
N PRO A 170 -17.28 14.43 13.82
CA PRO A 170 -18.62 13.91 14.10
C PRO A 170 -18.75 12.49 13.56
N TYR A 171 -19.15 11.56 14.42
CA TYR A 171 -19.31 10.18 14.01
C TYR A 171 -20.78 9.94 13.70
N SER A 172 -21.09 9.90 12.39
CA SER A 172 -22.45 9.86 11.88
C SER A 172 -23.25 8.73 12.50
N ASP A 173 -24.39 9.09 13.08
CA ASP A 173 -25.26 8.11 13.69
C ASP A 173 -26.08 7.31 12.66
N ALA A 174 -25.62 6.08 12.41
CA ALA A 174 -26.36 5.10 11.61
C ALA A 174 -27.43 4.34 12.42
N SER A 175 -27.45 4.47 13.75
CA SER A 175 -28.38 3.75 14.64
C SER A 175 -29.72 4.47 14.82
N GLY A 176 -29.74 5.80 14.68
CA GLY A 176 -30.92 6.63 14.93
C GLY A 176 -31.13 6.99 16.41
N GLU A 177 -30.18 6.63 17.27
CA GLU A 177 -30.24 6.84 18.74
C GLU A 177 -29.48 8.10 19.19
N ALA A 178 -28.64 8.69 18.34
CA ALA A 178 -27.82 9.84 18.70
C ALA A 178 -28.57 11.17 18.56
N SER A 179 -28.31 12.07 19.49
CA SER A 179 -28.69 13.47 19.36
C SER A 179 -27.86 14.15 18.27
N GLU A 180 -28.52 14.88 17.37
CA GLU A 180 -27.87 15.77 16.38
C GLU A 180 -26.97 15.06 15.34
N GLY A 181 -27.09 13.74 15.20
CA GLY A 181 -26.39 12.95 14.17
C GLY A 181 -24.93 12.60 14.49
N ASP A 182 -24.44 12.91 15.69
CA ASP A 182 -23.12 12.49 16.21
C ASP A 182 -23.29 11.65 17.47
N VAL A 183 -22.84 10.39 17.45
CA VAL A 183 -22.97 9.47 18.60
C VAL A 183 -22.26 9.99 19.87
N TYR A 184 -21.30 10.92 19.72
CA TYR A 184 -20.60 11.54 20.84
C TYR A 184 -21.14 12.92 21.25
N ALA A 185 -22.16 13.47 20.56
CA ALA A 185 -22.68 14.82 20.80
C ALA A 185 -23.01 15.05 22.28
N ARG A 186 -23.66 14.06 22.91
CA ARG A 186 -24.02 14.10 24.32
C ARG A 186 -22.79 14.14 25.24
N ILE A 187 -21.77 13.36 24.95
CA ILE A 187 -20.53 13.31 25.75
C ILE A 187 -19.75 14.62 25.61
N LYS A 188 -19.75 15.21 24.41
CA LYS A 188 -19.19 16.54 24.14
C LYS A 188 -19.93 17.62 24.93
N ALA A 189 -21.27 17.60 24.94
CA ALA A 189 -22.10 18.54 25.70
C ALA A 189 -21.85 18.47 27.23
N MET A 190 -21.49 17.30 27.74
CA MET A 190 -21.10 17.12 29.15
C MET A 190 -19.69 17.63 29.50
N GLY A 191 -18.89 18.04 28.51
CA GLY A 191 -17.48 18.37 28.72
C GLY A 191 -16.62 17.17 29.11
N LYS A 192 -17.07 15.94 28.80
CA LYS A 192 -16.39 14.68 29.10
C LYS A 192 -15.68 14.06 27.89
N PHE A 193 -15.61 14.77 26.77
CA PHE A 193 -14.95 14.30 25.55
C PHE A 193 -13.49 14.80 25.47
N LEU A 194 -12.56 13.91 25.20
CA LEU A 194 -11.14 14.20 25.00
C LEU A 194 -10.73 13.84 23.58
N GLU A 195 -10.45 14.87 22.79
CA GLU A 195 -10.10 14.68 21.39
C GLU A 195 -8.72 14.03 21.23
N THR A 196 -8.62 13.09 20.30
CA THR A 196 -7.37 12.50 19.82
C THR A 196 -7.15 12.85 18.36
N ARG A 197 -5.91 12.69 17.88
CA ARG A 197 -5.53 12.91 16.49
C ARG A 197 -5.35 11.58 15.78
N ARG A 198 -5.88 11.51 14.57
CA ARG A 198 -5.64 10.39 13.66
C ARG A 198 -4.18 10.40 13.21
N THR A 199 -3.67 9.21 12.88
CA THR A 199 -2.34 9.08 12.27
C THR A 199 -2.50 9.05 10.76
N ASP A 200 -1.85 9.97 10.06
CA ASP A 200 -1.89 10.03 8.60
C ASP A 200 -1.13 8.87 7.95
N GLY A 201 -1.58 8.47 6.75
CA GLY A 201 -0.93 7.44 5.95
C GLY A 201 -1.16 5.99 6.42
N ILE A 202 -2.08 5.76 7.38
CA ILE A 202 -2.50 4.43 7.80
C ILE A 202 -3.99 4.39 8.15
N SER A 203 -4.68 3.37 7.66
CA SER A 203 -6.04 3.00 8.10
C SER A 203 -6.35 1.57 7.68
N THR A 204 -7.37 0.95 8.28
CA THR A 204 -7.88 -0.36 7.86
C THR A 204 -8.20 -0.38 6.37
N SER A 205 -8.87 0.66 5.86
CA SER A 205 -9.21 0.79 4.42
C SER A 205 -7.97 0.86 3.55
N ASP A 206 -6.97 1.66 3.95
CA ASP A 206 -5.71 1.78 3.22
C ASP A 206 -4.92 0.47 3.20
N LEU A 207 -4.86 -0.27 4.31
CA LEU A 207 -4.28 -1.62 4.34
C LEU A 207 -5.01 -2.57 3.38
N ILE A 208 -6.34 -2.55 3.37
CA ILE A 208 -7.15 -3.36 2.45
C ILE A 208 -6.87 -2.97 1.00
N ILE A 209 -6.84 -1.68 0.68
CA ILE A 209 -6.57 -1.18 -0.68
C ILE A 209 -5.18 -1.64 -1.15
N ARG A 210 -4.15 -1.56 -0.31
CA ARG A 210 -2.80 -2.05 -0.64
C ARG A 210 -2.79 -3.55 -0.93
N ILE A 211 -3.50 -4.34 -0.12
CA ILE A 211 -3.61 -5.80 -0.33
C ILE A 211 -4.33 -6.12 -1.64
N ILE A 212 -5.44 -5.42 -1.94
CA ILE A 212 -6.21 -5.61 -3.17
C ILE A 212 -5.41 -5.20 -4.40
N ALA A 213 -4.67 -4.08 -4.34
CA ALA A 213 -3.83 -3.61 -5.44
C ALA A 213 -2.78 -4.66 -5.85
N GLU A 214 -2.21 -5.36 -4.87
CA GLU A 214 -1.21 -6.42 -5.11
C GLU A 214 -1.82 -7.80 -5.39
N TYR A 215 -3.14 -7.97 -5.28
CA TYR A 215 -3.79 -9.28 -5.38
C TYR A 215 -3.63 -9.92 -6.77
N ASP A 216 -3.83 -9.14 -7.84
CA ASP A 216 -3.69 -9.65 -9.21
C ASP A 216 -2.23 -10.00 -9.54
N THR A 217 -1.28 -9.20 -9.04
CA THR A 217 0.17 -9.46 -9.13
C THR A 217 0.53 -10.74 -8.39
N PHE A 218 0.01 -10.91 -7.17
CA PHE A 218 0.18 -12.13 -6.37
C PHE A 218 -0.31 -13.36 -7.13
N ILE A 219 -1.50 -13.31 -7.73
CA ILE A 219 -2.04 -14.44 -8.50
C ILE A 219 -1.15 -14.74 -9.70
N ARG A 220 -0.82 -13.75 -10.54
CA ARG A 220 0.04 -13.91 -11.73
C ARG A 220 1.36 -14.59 -11.37
N ARG A 221 2.03 -14.11 -10.32
CA ARG A 221 3.33 -14.64 -9.88
C ARG A 221 3.24 -16.10 -9.40
N ASN A 222 2.20 -16.46 -8.67
CA ASN A 222 2.04 -17.82 -8.16
C ASN A 222 1.57 -18.80 -9.25
N LEU A 223 0.71 -18.36 -10.17
CA LEU A 223 0.37 -19.17 -11.35
C LEU A 223 1.60 -19.45 -12.21
N ALA A 224 2.49 -18.46 -12.39
CA ALA A 224 3.77 -18.66 -13.09
C ALA A 224 4.70 -19.65 -12.38
N ARG A 225 4.62 -19.75 -11.05
CA ARG A 225 5.34 -20.74 -10.22
C ARG A 225 4.69 -22.13 -10.21
N GLY A 226 3.54 -22.28 -10.86
CA GLY A 226 2.84 -23.56 -10.99
C GLY A 226 1.77 -23.83 -9.92
N TYR A 227 1.46 -22.89 -9.03
CA TYR A 227 0.33 -23.01 -8.12
C TYR A 227 -0.99 -22.94 -8.90
N SER A 228 -2.02 -23.63 -8.41
CA SER A 228 -3.38 -23.54 -8.97
C SER A 228 -4.20 -22.45 -8.27
N GLY A 229 -5.27 -21.97 -8.90
CA GLY A 229 -6.17 -21.01 -8.26
C GLY A 229 -6.83 -21.56 -6.99
N LYS A 230 -7.06 -22.89 -6.93
CA LYS A 230 -7.59 -23.57 -5.73
C LYS A 230 -6.65 -23.42 -4.53
N ASP A 231 -5.34 -23.50 -4.75
CA ASP A 231 -4.33 -23.39 -3.68
C ASP A 231 -4.27 -21.97 -3.08
N MET A 232 -4.76 -20.97 -3.83
CA MET A 232 -4.76 -19.56 -3.44
C MET A 232 -6.16 -19.02 -3.11
N ASN A 233 -7.16 -19.89 -3.03
CA ASN A 233 -8.57 -19.52 -2.87
C ASN A 233 -9.05 -18.47 -3.91
N VAL A 234 -8.56 -18.59 -5.14
CA VAL A 234 -8.91 -17.70 -6.26
C VAL A 234 -10.09 -18.29 -7.03
N PRO A 235 -11.15 -17.52 -7.32
CA PRO A 235 -12.25 -17.99 -8.16
C PRO A 235 -11.76 -18.49 -9.52
N PHE A 236 -12.29 -19.62 -9.99
CA PHE A 236 -11.87 -20.27 -11.25
C PHE A 236 -11.89 -19.33 -12.47
N ILE A 237 -12.90 -18.47 -12.57
CA ILE A 237 -13.03 -17.50 -13.67
C ILE A 237 -11.88 -16.48 -13.64
N LYS A 238 -11.53 -15.98 -12.45
CA LYS A 238 -10.42 -15.04 -12.27
C LYS A 238 -9.08 -15.70 -12.60
N GLU A 239 -8.88 -16.96 -12.19
CA GLU A 239 -7.70 -17.75 -12.57
C GLU A 239 -7.56 -17.85 -14.09
N LYS A 240 -8.65 -18.20 -14.80
CA LYS A 240 -8.65 -18.34 -16.25
C LYS A 240 -8.43 -17.02 -16.98
N SER A 241 -9.04 -15.93 -16.51
CA SER A 241 -8.81 -14.59 -17.03
C SER A 241 -7.34 -14.21 -16.92
N ILE A 242 -6.73 -14.42 -15.75
CA ILE A 242 -5.32 -14.08 -15.54
C ILE A 242 -4.40 -14.94 -16.41
N LYS A 243 -4.67 -16.24 -16.57
CA LYS A 243 -3.91 -17.11 -17.48
C LYS A 243 -4.01 -16.66 -18.94
N PHE A 244 -5.19 -16.21 -19.36
CA PHE A 244 -5.40 -15.67 -20.69
C PHE A 244 -4.60 -14.38 -20.88
N ASP A 245 -4.68 -13.44 -19.95
CA ASP A 245 -3.90 -12.20 -19.99
C ASP A 245 -2.40 -12.49 -20.06
N MET A 246 -1.88 -13.39 -19.22
CA MET A 246 -0.47 -13.80 -19.27
C MET A 246 -0.06 -14.40 -20.62
N ALA A 247 -0.96 -15.16 -21.27
CA ALA A 247 -0.71 -15.71 -22.59
C ALA A 247 -0.70 -14.63 -23.68
N VAL A 248 -1.61 -13.64 -23.59
CA VAL A 248 -1.64 -12.47 -24.49
C VAL A 248 -0.38 -11.63 -24.31
N ASP A 249 0.05 -11.37 -23.08
CA ASP A 249 1.28 -10.63 -22.77
C ASP A 249 2.51 -11.32 -23.37
N LYS A 250 2.58 -12.66 -23.29
CA LYS A 250 3.65 -13.43 -23.91
C LYS A 250 3.68 -13.27 -25.43
N VAL A 251 2.52 -13.40 -26.09
CA VAL A 251 2.42 -13.23 -27.55
C VAL A 251 2.81 -11.81 -27.95
N ARG A 252 2.37 -10.79 -27.21
CA ARG A 252 2.74 -9.40 -27.45
C ARG A 252 4.25 -9.20 -27.35
N ASN A 253 4.89 -9.71 -26.29
CA ASN A 253 6.33 -9.60 -26.10
C ASN A 253 7.11 -10.35 -27.20
N ASP A 254 6.64 -11.52 -27.63
CA ASP A 254 7.25 -12.26 -28.74
C ASP A 254 7.14 -11.49 -30.07
N VAL A 255 6.00 -10.83 -30.31
CA VAL A 255 5.79 -9.97 -31.49
C VAL A 255 6.65 -8.70 -31.42
N ASP A 256 6.68 -8.01 -30.29
CA ASP A 256 7.51 -6.81 -30.09
C ASP A 256 9.00 -7.17 -30.25
N GLY A 257 9.44 -8.30 -29.69
CA GLY A 257 10.80 -8.82 -29.87
C GLY A 257 11.12 -9.19 -31.33
N PHE A 258 10.17 -9.78 -32.05
CA PHE A 258 10.31 -10.07 -33.48
C PHE A 258 10.39 -8.79 -34.31
N VAL A 259 9.50 -7.82 -34.07
CA VAL A 259 9.49 -6.52 -34.75
C VAL A 259 10.78 -5.76 -34.49
N HIS A 260 11.24 -5.69 -33.24
CA HIS A 260 12.49 -5.02 -32.89
C HIS A 260 13.70 -5.71 -33.54
N LYS A 261 13.72 -7.04 -33.59
CA LYS A 261 14.75 -7.81 -34.33
C LYS A 261 14.68 -7.56 -35.84
N TRP A 262 13.48 -7.41 -36.40
CA TRP A 262 13.28 -7.11 -37.82
C TRP A 262 13.71 -5.68 -38.15
N MET A 263 13.43 -4.71 -37.28
CA MET A 263 13.86 -3.31 -37.40
C MET A 263 15.37 -3.16 -37.26
N ASN A 264 15.99 -3.77 -36.25
CA ASN A 264 17.46 -3.74 -36.10
C ASN A 264 18.16 -4.44 -37.27
N LYS A 265 17.58 -5.55 -37.77
CA LYS A 265 18.07 -6.21 -38.97
C LYS A 265 17.82 -5.39 -40.24
N ALA A 266 16.75 -4.59 -40.29
CA ALA A 266 16.49 -3.67 -41.38
C ALA A 266 17.49 -2.50 -41.36
N ASP A 267 17.94 -2.04 -40.20
CA ASP A 267 19.01 -1.03 -40.08
C ASP A 267 20.40 -1.60 -40.49
N GLU A 268 20.73 -2.84 -40.13
CA GLU A 268 21.90 -3.55 -40.69
C GLU A 268 21.77 -3.79 -42.20
N MET A 269 20.54 -4.09 -42.66
CA MET A 269 20.25 -4.27 -44.08
C MET A 269 20.26 -2.93 -44.81
N GLN A 270 19.98 -1.79 -44.18
CA GLN A 270 20.14 -0.46 -44.77
C GLN A 270 21.61 -0.14 -45.02
N HIS A 271 22.52 -0.52 -44.13
CA HIS A 271 23.97 -0.35 -44.39
C HIS A 271 24.44 -1.22 -45.57
N ASN A 272 24.01 -2.49 -45.67
CA ASN A 272 24.33 -3.34 -46.83
C ASN A 272 23.55 -2.96 -48.11
N PHE A 273 22.33 -2.41 -47.99
CA PHE A 273 21.50 -1.98 -49.12
C PHE A 273 21.97 -0.65 -49.68
N LEU A 274 22.42 0.29 -48.84
CA LEU A 274 23.11 1.51 -49.28
C LEU A 274 24.51 1.22 -49.83
N GLU A 275 25.20 0.16 -49.39
CA GLU A 275 26.45 -0.28 -50.01
C GLU A 275 26.21 -0.94 -51.39
N LEU A 276 25.11 -1.70 -51.55
CA LEU A 276 24.61 -2.19 -52.84
C LEU A 276 24.13 -1.08 -53.78
N PHE A 277 23.76 0.10 -53.26
CA PHE A 277 23.28 1.24 -54.05
C PHE A 277 24.26 2.41 -54.18
N SER A 278 25.38 2.42 -53.47
CA SER A 278 26.39 3.49 -53.53
C SER A 278 27.55 3.19 -54.50
N LYS A 279 27.68 1.96 -55.02
CA LYS A 279 28.75 1.61 -55.98
C LYS A 279 28.21 1.22 -57.36
N GLU A 280 28.09 2.25 -58.20
CA GLU A 280 28.18 2.24 -59.67
C GLU A 280 27.18 1.40 -60.52
N GLY A 281 26.16 2.08 -61.02
CA GLY A 281 26.01 2.30 -62.48
C GLY A 281 25.69 1.14 -63.45
N ARG A 282 25.46 -0.11 -63.01
CA ARG A 282 25.21 -1.24 -63.94
C ARG A 282 23.78 -1.81 -63.98
N LEU A 283 22.94 -1.59 -62.96
CA LEU A 283 21.60 -2.21 -62.89
C LEU A 283 20.52 -1.43 -63.67
N ARG A 284 20.60 -0.10 -63.74
CA ARG A 284 19.59 0.74 -64.45
C ARG A 284 19.62 0.56 -65.98
N THR A 285 20.76 0.21 -66.57
CA THR A 285 20.89 0.00 -68.02
C THR A 285 20.28 -1.32 -68.49
N SER A 286 20.38 -2.39 -67.70
CA SER A 286 19.85 -3.73 -68.05
C SER A 286 18.32 -3.79 -68.09
N PHE A 287 17.64 -3.16 -67.12
CA PHE A 287 16.17 -3.11 -67.08
C PHE A 287 15.58 -2.21 -68.16
N ARG A 288 16.28 -1.12 -68.52
CA ARG A 288 15.86 -0.21 -69.60
C ARG A 288 16.04 -0.85 -70.98
N LYS A 289 17.08 -1.69 -71.17
CA LYS A 289 17.29 -2.49 -72.39
C LYS A 289 16.24 -3.59 -72.54
N ARG A 290 15.90 -4.32 -71.46
CA ARG A 290 14.82 -5.35 -71.48
C ARG A 290 13.44 -4.75 -71.73
N ARG A 291 13.12 -3.60 -71.13
CA ARG A 291 11.85 -2.90 -71.41
C ARG A 291 11.74 -2.44 -72.86
N LYS A 292 12.83 -2.02 -73.49
CA LYS A 292 12.83 -1.59 -74.90
C LYS A 292 12.56 -2.76 -75.85
N ILE A 293 13.22 -3.91 -75.62
CA ILE A 293 13.04 -5.15 -76.41
C ILE A 293 11.62 -5.72 -76.27
N ILE A 294 11.03 -5.69 -75.08
CA ILE A 294 9.66 -6.16 -74.85
C ILE A 294 8.64 -5.24 -75.52
N LYS A 295 8.89 -3.93 -75.53
CA LYS A 295 7.99 -2.93 -76.15
C LYS A 295 8.05 -2.98 -77.69
N GLU A 296 9.23 -3.22 -78.27
CA GLU A 296 9.39 -3.44 -79.73
C GLU A 296 8.68 -4.75 -80.17
N ARG A 297 8.86 -5.85 -79.44
CA ARG A 297 8.17 -7.13 -79.74
C ARG A 297 6.66 -7.07 -79.60
N LEU A 298 6.13 -6.30 -78.64
CA LEU A 298 4.69 -6.08 -78.50
C LEU A 298 4.13 -5.21 -79.62
N SER A 299 4.89 -4.23 -80.10
CA SER A 299 4.51 -3.36 -81.22
C SER A 299 4.47 -4.12 -82.55
N GLU A 300 5.44 -5.00 -82.81
CA GLU A 300 5.45 -5.85 -84.01
C GLU A 300 4.25 -6.81 -84.04
N ARG A 301 3.95 -7.45 -82.89
CA ARG A 301 2.84 -8.41 -82.76
C ARG A 301 1.46 -7.76 -82.87
N MET A 302 1.32 -6.51 -82.40
CA MET A 302 0.10 -5.71 -82.58
C MET A 302 -0.11 -5.26 -84.04
N SER A 303 0.98 -5.02 -84.78
CA SER A 303 0.94 -4.66 -86.21
C SER A 303 0.62 -5.87 -87.10
N GLU A 304 1.07 -7.07 -86.72
CA GLU A 304 0.68 -8.35 -87.34
C GLU A 304 -0.81 -8.65 -87.16
N MET A 305 -1.33 -8.55 -85.93
CA MET A 305 -2.77 -8.77 -85.66
C MET A 305 -3.68 -7.77 -86.39
N ALA A 306 -3.23 -6.52 -86.58
CA ALA A 306 -3.99 -5.52 -87.34
C ALA A 306 -4.01 -5.78 -88.87
N ARG A 307 -3.08 -6.58 -89.40
CA ARG A 307 -3.06 -7.00 -90.82
C ARG A 307 -3.90 -8.25 -91.10
N GLU A 308 -4.16 -9.07 -90.10
CA GLU A 308 -4.91 -10.34 -90.24
C GLU A 308 -6.44 -10.19 -90.08
N GLY A 309 -6.95 -8.96 -89.92
CA GLY A 309 -8.37 -8.66 -90.12
C GLY A 309 -9.34 -9.40 -89.19
N LEU A 310 -9.04 -9.44 -87.89
CA LEU A 310 -9.95 -9.92 -86.86
C LEU A 310 -10.13 -8.84 -85.78
N CYS A 311 -11.09 -7.94 -86.02
CA CYS A 311 -11.84 -7.26 -84.97
C CYS A 311 -13.29 -7.71 -85.08
#